data_AF-A0A6N0LVN1-F1
#
_entry.id   AF-A0A6N0LVN1-F1
#
_cell.length_a   1.000
_cell.length_b   1.000
_cell.length_c   1.000
_cell.angle_alpha   90.00
_cell.angle_beta   90.00
_cell.angle_gamma   90.00
#
_symmetry.space_group_name_H-M   'P 1'
#
loop_
_entity.id
_entity.type
_entity.pdbx_description
1 polymer ?
#
loop_
_entity_poly.entity_id
_entity_poly.type
_entity_poly.pdbx_seq_one_letter_code
_entity_poly.pdbx_strand_id
1 'polypeptide(L)'
;MTARNRRKQKFIAIPSVYKQPKYRFGQMVKQGRIIGMEYYPPDLVKITDETEEWRYWLLENDEEILDLNMLAESEIEPLTSEELQAVVKDEIEFHQRSIAALREQIKQS
;
A
#
# COMPACT_ATOMS: atom_id res chain seq x y z
N MET A 1 -0.09 17.14 -33.15
CA MET A 1 -1.02 16.36 -32.31
C MET A 1 -0.24 15.25 -31.62
N THR A 2 0.12 15.44 -30.35
CA THR A 2 0.98 14.50 -29.62
C THR A 2 0.11 13.40 -29.01
N ALA A 3 0.27 12.16 -29.48
CA ALA A 3 -0.46 11.02 -28.95
C ALA A 3 -0.10 10.79 -27.48
N ARG A 4 -1.07 10.99 -26.59
CA ARG A 4 -0.97 10.67 -25.16
C ARG A 4 -0.80 9.16 -25.04
N ASN A 5 0.42 8.72 -24.74
CA ASN A 5 0.77 7.32 -24.57
C ASN A 5 0.04 6.79 -23.31
N ARG A 6 -1.19 6.26 -23.47
CA ARG A 6 -1.95 5.66 -22.37
C ARG A 6 -1.28 4.34 -22.03
N ARG A 7 -0.49 4.30 -20.95
CA ARG A 7 0.01 3.04 -20.37
C ARG A 7 -1.21 2.15 -20.11
N LYS A 8 -1.26 0.95 -20.69
CA LYS A 8 -2.29 -0.05 -20.37
C LYS A 8 -2.18 -0.37 -18.88
N GLN A 9 -3.15 0.07 -18.09
CA GLN A 9 -3.20 -0.24 -16.67
C GLN A 9 -3.51 -1.73 -16.53
N LYS A 10 -2.56 -2.48 -15.95
CA LYS A 10 -2.80 -3.86 -15.55
C LYS A 10 -3.78 -3.83 -14.38
N PHE A 11 -4.83 -4.64 -14.44
CA PHE A 11 -5.78 -4.81 -13.35
C PHE A 11 -5.87 -6.28 -12.98
N ILE A 12 -6.17 -6.52 -11.71
CA ILE A 12 -6.57 -7.83 -11.22
C ILE A 12 -8.10 -7.78 -11.14
N ALA A 13 -8.78 -8.72 -11.80
CA ALA A 13 -10.22 -8.84 -11.69
C ALA A 13 -10.55 -9.71 -10.47
N ILE A 14 -11.33 -9.15 -9.54
CA ILE A 14 -11.86 -9.88 -8.40
C ILE A 14 -13.26 -10.37 -8.80
N PRO A 15 -13.52 -11.69 -8.80
CA PRO A 15 -14.85 -12.23 -9.05
C PRO A 15 -15.91 -11.56 -8.15
N SER A 16 -17.08 -11.29 -8.71
CA SER A 16 -18.18 -10.59 -8.00
C SER A 16 -18.75 -11.36 -6.81
N VAL A 17 -18.39 -12.64 -6.67
CA VAL A 17 -18.78 -13.48 -5.53
C VAL A 17 -18.02 -13.11 -4.25
N TYR A 18 -16.89 -12.41 -4.36
CA TYR A 18 -16.15 -11.89 -3.22
C TYR A 18 -16.60 -10.46 -2.91
N LYS A 19 -16.58 -10.08 -1.62
CA LYS A 19 -16.75 -8.68 -1.24
C LYS A 19 -15.64 -7.86 -1.91
N GLN A 20 -15.95 -6.64 -2.35
CA GLN A 20 -14.92 -5.76 -2.88
C GLN A 20 -14.03 -5.23 -1.75
N PRO A 21 -12.70 -5.19 -1.93
CA PRO A 21 -11.80 -4.65 -0.92
C PRO A 21 -12.00 -3.13 -0.79
N LYS A 22 -12.04 -2.62 0.44
CA LYS A 22 -12.10 -1.17 0.70
C LYS A 22 -10.79 -0.48 0.38
N TYR A 23 -9.65 -1.16 0.56
CA TYR A 23 -8.32 -0.60 0.37
C TYR A 23 -7.59 -1.23 -0.81
N ARG A 24 -6.53 -0.56 -1.27
CA ARG A 24 -5.79 -0.96 -2.47
C ARG A 24 -4.33 -1.23 -2.16
N PHE A 25 -3.72 -2.10 -2.96
CA PHE A 25 -2.27 -2.30 -2.96
C PHE A 25 -1.52 -0.96 -3.15
N GLY A 26 -0.52 -0.71 -2.31
CA GLY A 26 0.30 0.50 -2.29
C GLY A 26 -0.36 1.70 -1.61
N GLN A 27 -1.59 1.58 -1.12
CA GLN A 27 -2.26 2.65 -0.39
C GLN A 27 -1.61 2.86 0.99
N MET A 28 -1.38 4.12 1.35
CA MET A 28 -0.99 4.51 2.70
C MET A 28 -2.22 4.58 3.61
N VAL A 29 -2.09 3.97 4.78
CA VAL A 29 -3.02 4.01 5.91
C VAL A 29 -2.24 4.36 7.17
N LYS A 30 -2.91 4.64 8.29
CA LYS A 30 -2.21 5.07 9.51
C LYS A 30 -1.21 4.03 10.03
N GLN A 31 -1.52 2.76 9.83
CA GLN A 31 -0.68 1.64 10.23
C GLN A 31 0.46 1.34 9.25
N GLY A 32 0.55 2.03 8.10
CA GLY A 32 1.63 1.84 7.14
C GLY A 32 1.16 1.71 5.69
N ARG A 33 2.01 1.14 4.84
CA ARG A 33 1.73 0.91 3.42
C ARG A 33 1.16 -0.48 3.21
N ILE A 34 0.03 -0.58 2.50
CA ILE A 34 -0.53 -1.89 2.12
C ILE A 34 0.34 -2.53 1.05
N ILE A 35 0.93 -3.69 1.35
CA ILE A 35 1.81 -4.45 0.44
C ILE A 35 1.28 -5.84 0.11
N GLY A 36 0.10 -6.21 0.61
CA GLY A 36 -0.53 -7.49 0.35
C GLY A 36 -2.01 -7.48 0.71
N MET A 37 -2.78 -8.34 0.06
CA MET A 37 -4.23 -8.45 0.24
C MET A 37 -4.63 -9.92 0.16
N GLU A 38 -5.43 -10.37 1.11
CA GLU A 38 -5.94 -11.75 1.18
C GLU A 38 -7.43 -11.73 1.51
N TYR A 39 -8.22 -12.60 0.86
CA TYR A 39 -9.64 -12.73 1.14
C TYR A 39 -9.94 -14.06 1.80
N TYR A 40 -10.65 -14.01 2.92
CA TYR A 40 -11.08 -15.20 3.66
C TYR A 40 -12.55 -15.49 3.31
N PRO A 41 -12.82 -16.41 2.35
CA PRO A 41 -14.19 -16.82 2.03
C PRO A 41 -14.86 -17.55 3.20
N PRO A 42 -16.21 -17.51 3.25
CA PRO A 42 -16.98 -18.12 4.35
C PRO A 42 -16.83 -19.65 4.42
N ASP A 43 -16.43 -20.28 3.32
CA ASP A 43 -16.31 -21.74 3.18
C ASP A 43 -14.90 -22.27 3.47
N LEU A 44 -13.96 -21.43 3.94
CA LEU A 44 -12.70 -21.90 4.53
C LEU A 44 -13.01 -22.53 5.90
N VAL A 45 -13.45 -23.78 5.84
CA VAL A 45 -13.84 -24.57 7.01
C VAL A 45 -12.67 -24.69 8.00
N LYS A 46 -12.78 -23.97 9.13
CA LYS A 46 -12.32 -24.34 10.47
C LYS A 46 -10.81 -24.56 10.68
N ILE A 47 -9.98 -23.54 10.45
CA ILE A 47 -8.67 -23.47 11.13
C ILE A 47 -8.59 -22.25 12.06
N THR A 48 -9.36 -21.20 11.77
CA THR A 48 -9.35 -19.94 12.53
C THR A 48 -10.81 -19.47 12.72
N ASP A 49 -11.12 -18.84 13.87
CA ASP A 49 -12.44 -18.25 14.20
C ASP A 49 -12.71 -16.97 13.36
N GLU A 50 -12.18 -16.90 12.15
CA GLU A 50 -12.08 -15.67 11.39
C GLU A 50 -13.36 -15.39 10.62
N THR A 51 -13.83 -14.16 10.74
CA THR A 51 -15.00 -13.64 10.03
C THR A 51 -14.67 -13.39 8.56
N GLU A 52 -15.67 -13.53 7.69
CA GLU A 52 -15.55 -13.30 6.25
C GLU A 52 -15.19 -11.83 5.94
N GLU A 53 -13.90 -11.56 5.69
CA GLU A 53 -13.38 -10.23 5.39
C GLU A 53 -12.07 -10.24 4.60
N TRP A 54 -11.68 -9.06 4.12
CA TRP A 54 -10.34 -8.82 3.58
C TRP A 54 -9.34 -8.64 4.71
N ARG A 55 -8.13 -9.15 4.49
CA ARG A 55 -6.97 -8.87 5.32
C ARG A 55 -5.86 -8.27 4.50
N TYR A 56 -5.08 -7.41 5.13
CA TYR A 56 -4.06 -6.62 4.46
C TYR A 56 -2.75 -6.77 5.20
N TRP A 57 -1.69 -7.01 4.42
CA TRP A 57 -0.32 -7.00 4.91
C TRP A 57 0.20 -5.58 4.83
N LEU A 58 0.69 -5.06 5.94
CA LEU A 58 1.18 -3.71 6.08
C LEU A 58 2.68 -3.69 6.34
N LEU A 59 3.33 -2.72 5.72
CA LEU A 59 4.71 -2.34 5.99
C LEU A 59 4.69 -1.04 6.79
N GLU A 60 5.09 -1.08 8.06
CA GLU A 60 5.06 0.10 8.94
C GLU A 60 6.13 1.14 8.58
N ASN A 61 7.30 0.69 8.13
CA ASN A 61 8.39 1.53 7.66
C ASN A 61 9.07 0.91 6.43
N ASP A 62 9.42 1.73 5.44
CA ASP A 62 10.06 1.31 4.18
C ASP A 62 11.49 0.75 4.38
N GLU A 63 12.05 0.82 5.61
CA GLU A 63 13.42 0.40 5.92
C GLU A 63 13.56 -1.09 6.28
N GLU A 64 12.52 -1.74 6.82
CA GLU A 64 12.60 -3.15 7.25
C GLU A 64 11.35 -3.96 6.86
N ILE A 65 11.49 -4.83 5.86
CA ILE A 65 10.43 -5.75 5.38
C ILE A 65 10.09 -6.83 6.43
N LEU A 66 10.83 -6.91 7.54
CA LEU A 66 10.67 -7.97 8.54
C LEU A 66 9.46 -7.74 9.46
N ASP A 67 9.01 -6.49 9.61
CA ASP A 67 7.87 -6.13 10.46
C ASP A 67 6.58 -6.05 9.64
N LEU A 68 6.14 -7.19 9.13
CA LEU A 68 4.87 -7.32 8.44
C LEU A 68 3.74 -7.60 9.43
N ASN A 69 2.84 -6.64 9.56
CA ASN A 69 1.61 -6.81 10.31
C ASN A 69 0.46 -7.13 9.37
N MET A 70 -0.31 -8.18 9.68
CA MET A 70 -1.54 -8.51 8.97
C MET A 70 -2.73 -8.03 9.80
N LEU A 71 -3.54 -7.15 9.22
CA LEU A 71 -4.73 -6.60 9.87
C LEU A 71 -6.00 -6.95 9.10
N ALA A 72 -7.10 -7.14 9.83
CA ALA A 72 -8.43 -7.22 9.26
C ALA A 72 -8.86 -5.88 8.66
N GLU A 73 -9.75 -5.92 7.66
CA GLU A 73 -10.25 -4.71 7.00
C GLU A 73 -10.91 -3.72 7.99
N SER A 74 -11.53 -4.23 9.05
CA SER A 74 -12.14 -3.41 10.10
C SER A 74 -11.13 -2.72 11.01
N GLU A 75 -9.91 -3.23 11.10
CA GLU A 75 -8.85 -2.71 11.96
C GLU A 75 -8.02 -1.62 11.28
N ILE A 76 -8.16 -1.46 9.96
CA ILE A 76 -7.43 -0.46 9.19
C ILE A 76 -8.07 0.92 9.34
N GLU A 77 -7.23 1.90 9.63
CA GLU A 77 -7.64 3.30 9.72
C GLU A 77 -7.14 4.08 8.49
N PRO A 78 -8.05 4.63 7.67
CA PRO A 78 -7.63 5.47 6.55
C PRO A 78 -7.01 6.76 7.07
N LEU A 79 -6.03 7.27 6.32
CA LEU A 79 -5.52 8.63 6.50
C LEU A 79 -6.58 9.66 6.11
N THR A 80 -6.62 10.79 6.81
CA THR A 80 -7.35 11.96 6.33
C THR A 80 -6.67 12.56 5.11
N SER A 81 -7.36 13.49 4.43
CA SER A 81 -6.76 14.19 3.29
C SER A 81 -5.55 15.02 3.69
N GLU A 82 -5.58 15.64 4.88
CA GLU A 82 -4.45 16.41 5.41
C GLU A 82 -3.27 15.50 5.76
N GLU A 83 -3.52 14.37 6.42
CA GLU A 83 -2.48 13.40 6.76
C GLU A 83 -1.82 12.83 5.50
N LEU A 84 -2.62 12.48 4.48
CA LEU A 84 -2.09 11.99 3.21
C LEU A 84 -1.23 13.05 2.50
N GLN A 85 -1.63 14.32 2.53
CA GLN A 85 -0.82 15.41 1.97
C GLN A 85 0.51 15.57 2.69
N ALA A 86 0.52 15.46 4.02
CA ALA A 86 1.74 15.50 4.81
C ALA A 86 2.69 14.35 4.42
N VAL A 87 2.18 13.11 4.37
CA VAL A 87 2.96 11.93 3.96
C VAL A 87 3.58 12.12 2.57
N VAL A 88 2.80 12.57 1.58
CA VAL A 88 3.31 12.80 0.22
C VAL A 88 4.38 13.89 0.20
N LYS A 89 4.20 14.97 0.98
CA LYS A 89 5.18 16.06 1.06
C LYS A 89 6.50 15.57 1.67
N ASP A 90 6.42 14.84 2.78
CA ASP A 90 7.59 14.31 3.47
C ASP A 90 8.36 13.32 2.58
N GLU A 91 7.64 12.46 1.84
CA GLU A 91 8.23 11.53 0.88
C GLU A 91 8.95 12.28 -0.26
N ILE A 92 8.36 13.36 -0.79
CA ILE A 92 9.00 14.20 -1.81
C ILE A 92 10.29 14.83 -1.25
N GLU A 93 10.23 15.43 -0.05
CA GLU A 93 11.38 16.08 0.57
C GLU A 93 12.51 15.10 0.90
N PHE A 94 12.17 13.89 1.35
CA PHE A 94 13.15 12.81 1.54
C PHE A 94 13.85 12.47 0.22
N HIS A 95 13.10 12.18 -0.84
CA HIS A 95 13.67 11.80 -2.13
C HIS A 95 14.51 12.94 -2.74
N GLN A 96 14.09 14.19 -2.60
CA GLN A 96 14.88 15.35 -3.06
C GLN A 96 16.23 15.45 -2.36
N ARG A 97 16.26 15.23 -1.04
CA ARG A 97 17.51 15.19 -0.26
C ARG A 97 18.41 14.05 -0.71
N SER A 98 17.87 12.84 -0.87
CA SER A 98 18.62 11.67 -1.34
C SER A 98 19.21 11.90 -2.73
N ILE A 99 18.44 12.49 -3.65
CA ILE A 99 18.92 12.85 -5.00
C ILE A 99 20.06 13.88 -4.91
N ALA A 100 19.94 14.90 -4.05
CA ALA A 100 20.98 15.91 -3.89
C ALA A 100 22.28 15.30 -3.34
N ALA A 101 22.19 14.45 -2.32
CA ALA A 101 23.34 13.75 -1.75
C ALA A 101 24.06 12.87 -2.78
N LEU A 102 23.30 12.05 -3.53
CA LEU A 102 23.85 11.20 -4.58
C LEU A 102 24.52 12.01 -5.71
N ARG A 103 23.96 13.16 -6.07
CA ARG A 103 24.56 14.05 -7.09
C ARG A 103 25.90 14.62 -6.65
N GLU A 104 26.05 14.97 -5.38
CA GLU A 104 27.32 15.47 -4.87
C GLU A 104 28.39 14.37 -4.84
N GLN A 105 28.02 13.14 -4.48
CA GLN A 105 28.94 11.99 -4.53
C GLN A 105 29.47 11.74 -5.95
N ILE A 106 28.62 11.81 -6.98
CA ILE A 106 29.02 11.63 -8.38
C ILE A 106 29.96 12.75 -8.86
N LYS A 107 29.80 13.98 -8.37
CA LYS A 107 30.71 15.09 -8.76
C LYS A 107 32.11 14.98 -8.14
N GLN A 108 32.23 14.24 -7.03
CA GLN A 108 33.48 14.05 -6.30
C GLN A 108 34.26 12.81 -6.77
N SER A 109 33.67 11.99 -7.65
CA SER A 109 34.31 10.84 -8.32
C SER A 109 34.84 11.21 -9.71
#